data_AF-A0AAW2XHF1-F1
#
_entry.id   AF-A0AAW2XHF1-F1
#
_cell.length_a   1.000
_cell.length_b   1.000
_cell.length_c   1.000
_cell.angle_alpha   90.00
_cell.angle_beta   90.00
_cell.angle_gamma   90.00
#
_symmetry.space_group_name_H-M   'P 1'
#
loop_
_entity.id
_entity.type
_entity.pdbx_description
1 polymer ?
#
loop_
_entity_poly.entity_id
_entity_poly.type
_entity_poly.pdbx_seq_one_letter_code
_entity_poly.pdbx_strand_id
1 'polypeptide(L)'
;MEGSVSRKLEINVSASETWKTYGSLQLATLAVNAFPETYTGYQVLQGNGHAGTLIEVYFAPGVPGPASYKQAYTVVDDVKRVKIAPTTEGGILDQGFKSYVTRLDVKEKKGKPNECTMIGTIEYVLEDESALPFGSKLH
;
A
#
# COMPACT_ATOMS: atom_id res chain seq x y z
N MET A 1 8.21 -17.67 6.93
CA MET A 1 8.04 -16.88 8.17
C MET A 1 6.91 -15.87 7.95
N GLU A 2 6.04 -15.65 8.94
CA GLU A 2 5.00 -14.62 8.89
C GLU A 2 5.32 -13.46 9.84
N GLY A 3 4.90 -12.24 9.49
CA GLY A 3 5.18 -11.05 10.27
C GLY A 3 4.20 -9.92 10.03
N SER A 4 4.23 -8.94 10.94
CA SER A 4 3.43 -7.72 10.85
C SER A 4 4.20 -6.52 11.37
N VAL A 5 4.10 -5.40 10.66
CA VAL A 5 4.64 -4.09 11.08
C VAL A 5 3.52 -3.08 11.05
N SER A 6 3.32 -2.33 12.13
CA SER A 6 2.30 -1.29 12.23
C SER A 6 2.89 0.04 12.69
N ARG A 7 2.41 1.14 12.10
CA ARG A 7 2.79 2.51 12.44
C ARG A 7 1.55 3.36 12.62
N LYS A 8 1.57 4.19 13.65
CA LYS A 8 0.51 5.17 13.96
C LYS A 8 1.06 6.58 13.75
N LEU A 9 0.28 7.41 13.08
CA LEU A 9 0.60 8.81 12.82
C LEU A 9 -0.58 9.69 13.26
N GLU A 10 -0.25 10.78 13.94
CA GLU A 10 -1.24 11.78 14.31
C GLU A 10 -1.32 12.84 13.22
N ILE A 11 -2.53 13.06 12.70
CA ILE A 11 -2.79 13.96 11.59
C ILE A 11 -3.66 15.12 12.09
N ASN A 12 -3.25 16.35 11.78
CA ASN A 12 -3.96 17.59 12.13
C ASN A 12 -5.07 17.93 11.12
N VAL A 13 -5.78 16.90 10.67
CA VAL A 13 -6.90 16.97 9.74
C VAL A 13 -7.98 16.00 10.24
N SER A 14 -9.26 16.28 9.97
CA SER A 14 -10.34 15.40 10.39
C SER A 14 -10.21 14.00 9.78
N ALA A 15 -10.82 13.00 10.42
CA ALA A 15 -10.81 11.63 9.91
C ALA A 15 -11.48 11.52 8.53
N SER A 16 -12.55 12.28 8.29
CA SER A 16 -13.25 12.26 7.01
C SER A 16 -12.41 12.85 5.88
N GLU A 17 -11.74 13.99 6.11
CA GLU A 17 -10.90 14.61 5.09
C GLU A 17 -9.66 13.75 4.80
N THR A 18 -9.03 13.21 5.84
CA THR A 18 -7.91 12.27 5.70
C THR A 18 -8.32 11.04 4.89
N TRP A 19 -9.51 10.49 5.17
CA TRP A 19 -10.02 9.30 4.49
C TRP A 19 -10.27 9.51 2.98
N LYS A 20 -10.71 10.70 2.54
CA LYS A 20 -10.86 11.00 1.11
C LYS A 20 -9.57 10.75 0.33
N THR A 21 -8.42 10.95 0.96
CA THR A 21 -7.12 10.64 0.37
C THR A 21 -6.79 9.15 0.50
N TYR A 22 -6.68 8.63 1.73
CA TYR A 22 -6.12 7.30 1.98
C TYR A 22 -7.05 6.15 1.54
N GLY A 23 -8.36 6.39 1.54
CA GLY A 23 -9.37 5.43 1.09
C GLY A 23 -9.57 5.38 -0.43
N SER A 24 -8.99 6.30 -1.20
CA SER A 24 -9.25 6.44 -2.64
C SER A 24 -7.99 6.26 -3.50
N LEU A 25 -8.14 6.48 -4.81
CA LEU A 25 -7.03 6.56 -5.77
C LEU A 25 -6.18 7.82 -5.59
N GLN A 26 -6.69 8.84 -4.87
CA GLN A 26 -5.97 10.08 -4.64
C GLN A 26 -4.63 9.83 -3.92
N LEU A 27 -4.54 8.80 -3.08
CA LEU A 27 -3.27 8.40 -2.48
C LEU A 27 -2.20 8.05 -3.52
N ALA A 28 -2.57 7.29 -4.56
CA ALA A 28 -1.63 6.93 -5.63
C ALA A 28 -1.24 8.16 -6.45
N THR A 29 -2.20 9.03 -6.77
CA THR A 29 -1.93 10.32 -7.43
C THR A 29 -0.96 11.18 -6.64
N LEU A 30 -1.18 11.32 -5.33
CA LEU A 30 -0.32 12.12 -4.46
C LEU A 30 1.06 11.49 -4.30
N ALA A 31 1.16 10.16 -4.20
CA ALA A 31 2.45 9.49 -4.10
C ALA A 31 3.32 9.75 -5.34
N VAL A 32 2.75 9.65 -6.55
CA VAL A 32 3.46 9.95 -7.80
C VAL A 32 3.91 11.41 -7.86
N ASN A 33 3.04 12.35 -7.48
CA ASN A 33 3.36 13.76 -7.54
C ASN A 33 4.35 14.22 -6.46
N ALA A 34 4.27 13.64 -5.27
CA ALA A 34 5.09 14.03 -4.12
C ALA A 34 6.47 13.35 -4.11
N PHE A 35 6.58 12.17 -4.72
CA PHE A 35 7.80 11.35 -4.74
C PHE A 35 8.16 10.93 -6.18
N PRO A 36 8.36 11.87 -7.12
CA PRO A 36 8.66 11.56 -8.52
C PRO A 36 10.01 10.84 -8.71
N GLU A 37 10.92 10.96 -7.75
CA GLU A 37 12.16 10.18 -7.69
C GLU A 37 11.94 8.70 -7.34
N THR A 38 10.77 8.39 -6.77
CA THR A 38 10.39 7.02 -6.38
C THR A 38 9.40 6.42 -7.36
N TYR A 39 8.41 7.18 -7.83
CA TYR A 39 7.32 6.69 -8.69
C TYR A 39 7.21 7.50 -9.98
N THR A 40 7.06 6.82 -11.10
CA THR A 40 6.83 7.46 -12.41
C THR A 40 5.37 7.59 -12.76
N GLY A 41 4.50 6.78 -12.15
CA GLY A 41 3.08 6.81 -12.45
C GLY A 41 2.32 5.65 -11.82
N TYR A 42 1.02 5.60 -12.10
CA TYR A 42 0.18 4.44 -11.84
C TYR A 42 -0.91 4.34 -12.91
N GLN A 43 -1.43 3.14 -13.12
CA GLN A 43 -2.56 2.87 -13.99
C GLN A 43 -3.66 2.15 -13.21
N VAL A 44 -4.92 2.50 -13.49
CA VAL A 44 -6.08 1.72 -13.04
C VAL A 44 -6.35 0.65 -14.09
N LEU A 45 -6.13 -0.62 -13.75
CA LEU A 45 -6.37 -1.75 -14.65
C LEU A 45 -7.83 -2.18 -14.61
N GLN A 46 -8.48 -2.06 -13.44
CA GLN A 46 -9.87 -2.39 -13.21
C GLN A 46 -10.44 -1.56 -12.06
N GLY A 47 -11.73 -1.21 -12.12
CA GLY A 47 -12.45 -0.56 -11.03
C GLY A 47 -12.33 0.96 -11.03
N ASN A 48 -12.74 1.57 -9.92
CA ASN A 48 -12.95 3.02 -9.80
C ASN A 48 -12.42 3.61 -8.48
N GLY A 49 -11.62 2.85 -7.73
CA GLY A 49 -11.07 3.24 -6.44
C GLY A 49 -11.76 2.60 -5.23
N HIS A 50 -12.89 1.93 -5.40
CA HIS A 50 -13.55 1.13 -4.35
C HIS A 50 -13.06 -0.33 -4.34
N ALA A 51 -13.69 -1.18 -3.51
CA ALA A 51 -13.40 -2.61 -3.49
C ALA A 51 -13.57 -3.24 -4.89
N GLY A 52 -12.66 -4.13 -5.28
CA GLY A 52 -12.56 -4.69 -6.63
C GLY A 52 -11.70 -3.88 -7.59
N THR A 53 -11.12 -2.76 -7.15
CA THR A 53 -10.15 -2.01 -7.96
C THR A 53 -8.80 -2.71 -8.02
N LEU A 54 -8.18 -2.75 -9.19
CA LEU A 54 -6.81 -3.21 -9.40
C LEU A 54 -6.01 -2.06 -10.01
N ILE A 55 -4.92 -1.69 -9.37
CA ILE A 55 -3.98 -0.69 -9.88
C ILE A 55 -2.62 -1.33 -10.12
N GLU A 56 -1.86 -0.76 -11.05
CA GLU A 56 -0.44 -0.98 -11.21
C GLU A 56 0.31 0.32 -10.92
N VAL A 57 1.36 0.27 -10.12
CA VAL A 57 2.19 1.42 -9.76
C VAL A 57 3.60 1.19 -10.31
N TYR A 58 4.17 2.21 -10.94
CA TYR A 58 5.47 2.14 -11.60
C TYR A 58 6.53 2.89 -10.79
N PHE A 59 7.63 2.22 -10.49
CA PHE A 59 8.80 2.83 -9.86
C PHE A 59 9.61 3.64 -10.87
N ALA A 60 10.36 4.63 -10.38
CA ALA A 60 11.26 5.40 -11.22
C ALA A 60 12.52 4.60 -11.61
N PRO A 61 13.11 4.85 -12.79
CA PRO A 61 14.38 4.26 -13.17
C PRO A 61 15.45 4.52 -12.10
N GLY A 62 16.19 3.49 -11.70
CA GLY A 62 17.23 3.58 -10.68
C GLY A 62 16.76 3.28 -9.25
N VAL A 63 15.45 3.14 -9.01
CA VAL A 63 14.94 2.58 -7.75
C VAL A 63 15.27 1.08 -7.72
N PRO A 64 15.95 0.55 -6.68
CA PRO A 64 16.24 -0.87 -6.57
C PRO A 64 14.96 -1.71 -6.44
N GLY A 65 14.89 -2.82 -7.16
CA GLY A 65 13.76 -3.75 -7.16
C GLY A 65 13.03 -3.80 -8.50
N PRO A 66 11.86 -4.46 -8.56
CA PRO A 66 11.06 -4.53 -9.78
C PRO A 66 10.57 -3.17 -10.26
N ALA A 67 10.31 -3.08 -11.56
CA ALA A 67 9.87 -1.84 -12.20
C ALA A 67 8.44 -1.41 -11.80
N SER A 68 7.59 -2.35 -11.38
CA SER A 68 6.21 -2.08 -10.98
C SER A 68 5.70 -3.09 -9.96
N TYR A 69 4.53 -2.78 -9.40
CA TYR A 69 3.72 -3.74 -8.64
C TYR A 69 2.24 -3.52 -8.89
N LYS A 70 1.46 -4.60 -8.81
CA LYS A 70 0.00 -4.56 -8.85
C LYS A 70 -0.57 -4.69 -7.45
N GLN A 71 -1.61 -3.92 -7.17
CA GLN A 71 -2.29 -3.92 -5.88
C GLN A 71 -3.80 -3.98 -6.09
N ALA A 72 -4.44 -4.95 -5.44
CA ALA A 72 -5.89 -5.13 -5.48
C ALA A 72 -6.53 -4.53 -4.23
N TYR A 73 -7.57 -3.73 -4.38
CA TYR A 73 -8.32 -3.16 -3.25
C TYR A 73 -9.42 -4.16 -2.88
N THR A 74 -9.15 -5.01 -1.91
CA THR A 74 -10.10 -6.04 -1.48
C THR A 74 -11.15 -5.49 -0.52
N VAL A 75 -10.79 -4.48 0.27
CA VAL A 75 -11.70 -3.76 1.17
C VAL A 75 -11.46 -2.26 1.03
N VAL A 76 -12.56 -1.52 0.87
CA VAL A 76 -12.64 -0.07 1.06
C VAL A 76 -13.95 0.20 1.80
N ASP A 77 -13.87 0.37 3.12
CA ASP A 77 -15.03 0.59 3.99
C ASP A 77 -15.04 2.06 4.42
N ASP A 78 -15.92 2.86 3.81
CA ASP A 78 -16.03 4.30 4.08
C ASP A 78 -16.61 4.62 5.46
N VAL A 79 -17.38 3.69 6.05
CA VAL A 79 -17.99 3.86 7.37
C VAL A 79 -16.93 3.65 8.45
N LYS A 80 -16.14 2.57 8.34
CA LYS A 80 -15.07 2.24 9.28
C LYS A 80 -13.74 2.94 8.97
N ARG A 81 -13.64 3.52 7.77
CA ARG A 81 -12.45 4.15 7.18
C ARG A 81 -11.26 3.18 7.18
N VAL A 82 -11.50 2.02 6.57
CA VAL A 82 -10.51 0.92 6.47
C VAL A 82 -10.32 0.52 5.02
N LYS A 83 -9.07 0.47 4.58
CA LYS A 83 -8.66 -0.06 3.28
C LYS A 83 -7.73 -1.23 3.47
N ILE A 84 -8.01 -2.35 2.80
CA ILE A 84 -7.12 -3.51 2.73
C ILE A 84 -6.80 -3.73 1.27
N ALA A 85 -5.50 -3.77 0.99
CA ALA A 85 -5.01 -3.77 -0.37
C ALA A 85 -3.74 -4.64 -0.50
N PRO A 86 -3.90 -5.96 -0.76
CA PRO A 86 -2.79 -6.85 -1.07
C PRO A 86 -2.07 -6.48 -2.36
N THR A 87 -0.75 -6.62 -2.36
CA THR A 87 0.04 -6.72 -3.59
C THR A 87 -0.26 -8.06 -4.23
N THR A 88 -0.55 -8.08 -5.53
CA THR A 88 -0.93 -9.29 -6.26
C THR A 88 0.14 -9.75 -7.26
N GLU A 89 1.02 -8.84 -7.68
CA GLU A 89 2.10 -9.12 -8.65
C GLU A 89 3.22 -8.09 -8.48
N GLY A 90 4.47 -8.48 -8.75
CA GLY A 90 5.60 -7.57 -8.79
C GLY A 90 6.05 -7.04 -7.43
N GLY A 91 6.84 -5.97 -7.47
CA GLY A 91 7.33 -5.24 -6.29
C GLY A 91 8.07 -6.13 -5.30
N ILE A 92 7.52 -6.27 -4.10
CA ILE A 92 8.18 -7.05 -3.05
C ILE A 92 7.96 -8.55 -3.21
N LEU A 93 6.92 -8.97 -3.95
CA LEU A 93 6.65 -10.39 -4.18
C LEU A 93 7.77 -11.05 -5.00
N ASP A 94 8.35 -10.31 -5.94
CA ASP A 94 9.51 -10.77 -6.72
C ASP A 94 10.83 -10.73 -5.93
N GLN A 95 10.79 -10.39 -4.63
CA GLN A 95 11.94 -10.24 -3.75
C GLN A 95 11.88 -11.21 -2.55
N GLY A 96 11.21 -12.36 -2.72
CA GLY A 96 11.14 -13.42 -1.71
C GLY A 96 9.99 -13.28 -0.71
N PHE A 97 8.98 -12.47 -1.04
CA PHE A 97 7.74 -12.39 -0.25
C PHE A 97 6.65 -13.21 -0.92
N LYS A 98 6.11 -14.18 -0.19
CA LYS A 98 4.94 -14.96 -0.61
C LYS A 98 3.65 -14.14 -0.55
N SER A 99 3.54 -13.23 0.42
CA SER A 99 2.40 -12.32 0.53
C SER A 99 2.81 -10.98 1.14
N TYR A 100 2.10 -9.93 0.73
CA TYR A 100 2.27 -8.59 1.24
C TYR A 100 0.94 -7.84 1.21
N VAL A 101 0.40 -7.53 2.38
CA VAL A 101 -0.92 -6.91 2.54
C VAL A 101 -0.79 -5.58 3.23
N THR A 102 -1.15 -4.51 2.51
CA THR A 102 -1.22 -3.17 3.10
C THR A 102 -2.61 -2.94 3.66
N ARG A 103 -2.68 -2.52 4.92
CA ARG A 103 -3.91 -2.10 5.60
C ARG A 103 -3.77 -0.68 6.11
N LEU A 104 -4.78 0.13 5.84
CA LEU A 104 -4.86 1.54 6.25
C LEU A 104 -6.15 1.76 7.05
N ASP A 105 -6.03 2.33 8.24
CA ASP A 105 -7.16 2.71 9.10
C ASP A 105 -7.07 4.19 9.45
N VAL A 106 -8.18 4.93 9.33
CA VAL A 106 -8.30 6.30 9.86
C VAL A 106 -9.29 6.30 11.03
N LYS A 107 -8.85 6.75 12.21
CA LYS A 107 -9.68 6.81 13.42
C LYS A 107 -9.87 8.24 13.88
N GLU A 108 -11.11 8.58 14.22
CA GLU A 108 -11.44 9.85 14.86
C GLU A 108 -10.84 9.95 16.27
N LYS A 109 -10.52 11.16 16.70
CA LYS A 109 -10.13 11.44 18.08
C LYS A 109 -11.29 12.04 18.86
N LYS A 110 -11.60 11.42 19.99
CA LYS A 110 -12.63 11.91 20.91
C LYS A 110 -12.29 13.34 21.36
N GLY A 111 -13.22 14.28 21.13
CA GLY A 111 -13.07 15.68 21.51
C GLY A 111 -12.13 16.50 20.61
N LYS A 112 -11.61 15.95 19.51
CA LYS A 112 -10.71 16.62 18.57
C LYS A 112 -11.19 16.41 17.13
N PRO A 113 -12.27 17.09 16.70
CA PRO A 113 -12.90 16.82 15.39
C PRO A 113 -12.00 17.14 14.18
N ASN A 114 -11.00 18.00 14.37
CA ASN A 114 -10.04 18.40 13.33
C ASN A 114 -8.72 17.61 13.38
N GLU A 115 -8.65 16.55 14.17
CA GLU A 115 -7.50 15.64 14.22
C GLU A 115 -7.97 14.19 14.07
N CYS A 116 -7.10 13.36 13.52
CA CYS A 116 -7.33 11.92 13.47
C CYS A 116 -6.02 11.14 13.68
N THR A 117 -6.16 9.84 13.88
CA THR A 117 -5.04 8.92 13.90
C THR A 117 -5.08 8.06 12.64
N MET A 118 -4.02 8.11 11.85
CA MET A 118 -3.80 7.24 10.69
C MET A 118 -2.95 6.06 11.12
N ILE A 119 -3.37 4.84 10.81
CA ILE A 119 -2.65 3.61 11.13
C ILE A 119 -2.37 2.88 9.82
N GLY A 120 -1.09 2.66 9.53
CA GLY A 120 -0.63 1.82 8.44
C GLY A 120 -0.08 0.52 8.99
N THR A 121 -0.58 -0.61 8.50
CA THR A 121 -0.10 -1.94 8.85
C THR A 121 0.27 -2.69 7.58
N ILE A 122 1.41 -3.38 7.62
CA ILE A 122 1.83 -4.33 6.60
C ILE A 122 1.83 -5.71 7.26
N GLU A 123 1.08 -6.64 6.69
CA GLU A 123 1.11 -8.05 7.03
C GLU A 123 1.82 -8.79 5.89
N TYR A 124 2.76 -9.66 6.20
CA TYR A 124 3.56 -10.33 5.18
C TYR A 124 3.92 -11.76 5.55
N VAL A 125 4.16 -12.56 4.51
CA VAL A 125 4.72 -13.90 4.61
C VAL A 125 5.92 -13.98 3.68
N LEU A 126 7.08 -14.36 4.21
CA LEU A 126 8.27 -14.64 3.43
C LEU A 126 8.16 -16.02 2.80
N GLU A 127 8.73 -16.17 1.61
CA GLU A 127 8.99 -17.49 1.03
C GLU A 127 9.87 -18.31 1.98
N ASP A 128 9.74 -19.63 1.90
CA ASP A 128 10.64 -20.53 2.63
C ASP A 128 12.03 -20.43 2.00
N GLU A 129 13.10 -20.35 2.80
CA GLU A 129 14.48 -20.21 2.29
C GLU A 129 14.86 -21.35 1.34
N SER A 130 14.17 -22.49 1.44
CA SER A 130 14.30 -23.66 0.56
C SER A 130 13.62 -23.55 -0.80
N ALA A 131 12.77 -22.54 -1.01
CA ALA A 131 12.02 -22.31 -2.26
C ALA A 131 12.69 -21.30 -3.20
N LEU A 132 13.69 -20.55 -2.71
CA LEU A 132 14.52 -19.72 -3.58
C LEU A 132 15.34 -20.66 -4.47
N PRO A 133 15.25 -20.56 -5.81
CA PRO A 133 16.06 -21.39 -6.68
C PRO A 133 17.53 -21.14 -6.36
N PHE A 134 18.23 -22.20 -5.92
CA PHE A 134 19.68 -22.22 -5.79
C PHE A 134 20.30 -21.67 -7.08
N GLY A 135 20.73 -20.40 -7.11
CA GLY A 135 21.25 -19.86 -8.36
C GLY A 135 21.58 -18.38 -8.45
N SER A 136 20.98 -17.46 -7.69
CA SER A 136 21.38 -16.05 -7.78
C SER A 136 22.55 -15.73 -6.84
N LYS A 137 23.72 -16.31 -7.14
CA LYS A 137 24.99 -15.70 -6.72
C LYS A 137 25.11 -14.36 -7.45
N LEU A 138 24.73 -13.28 -6.78
CA LEU A 138 25.13 -11.93 -7.18
C LEU A 138 26.66 -11.84 -7.05
N HIS A 139 27.32 -11.59 -8.19
CA HIS A 139 28.66 -11.02 -8.22
C HIS A 139 28.55 -9.51 -8.07
#